data_AF-A0A522BV71-F1
#
_entry.id   AF-A0A522BV71-F1
#
_cell.length_a   1.000
_cell.length_b   1.000
_cell.length_c   1.000
_cell.angle_alpha   90.00
_cell.angle_beta   90.00
_cell.angle_gamma   90.00
#
_symmetry.space_group_name_H-M   'P 1'
#
loop_
_entity.id
_entity.type
_entity.pdbx_description
1 polymer ?
#
loop_
_entity_poly.entity_id
_entity_poly.type
_entity_poly.pdbx_seq_one_letter_code
_entity_poly.pdbx_strand_id
1 'polypeptide(L)' 'ADLARRDRLDSSRAASPLQAADDAVVLDSSALDPDAVVARVLELVAAAGIDA' A
#
# COMPACT_ATOMS: atom_id res chain seq x y z
N ALA A 1 -13.03 7.34 -14.93
CA ALA A 1 -12.21 8.48 -15.39
C ALA A 1 -11.61 9.30 -14.23
N ASP A 2 -12.20 9.29 -13.03
CA ASP A 2 -11.72 10.11 -11.91
C ASP A 2 -10.47 9.54 -11.19
N LEU A 3 -10.35 8.21 -11.13
CA LEU A 3 -9.27 7.52 -10.41
C LEU A 3 -7.88 7.91 -10.92
N ALA A 4 -7.60 7.71 -12.21
CA ALA A 4 -6.32 8.07 -12.82
C ALA A 4 -5.99 9.57 -12.72
N ARG A 5 -7.00 10.43 -12.65
CA ARG A 5 -6.80 11.88 -12.43
C ARG A 5 -6.35 12.13 -10.99
N ARG A 6 -7.02 11.51 -10.01
CA ARG A 6 -6.67 11.60 -8.60
C ARG A 6 -5.27 11.06 -8.32
N ASP A 7 -4.93 9.88 -8.86
CA ASP A 7 -3.63 9.26 -8.63
C ASP A 7 -2.48 10.15 -9.10
N ARG A 8 -2.64 10.81 -10.25
CA ARG A 8 -1.68 11.81 -10.74
C ARG A 8 -1.56 13.00 -9.81
N LEU A 9 -2.69 13.57 -9.39
CA LEU A 9 -2.69 14.73 -8.49
C LEU A 9 -2.07 14.39 -7.13
N ASP A 10 -2.30 13.18 -6.62
CA ASP A 10 -1.82 12.72 -5.32
C ASP A 10 -0.31 12.46 -5.33
N SER A 11 0.18 11.86 -6.40
CA SER A 11 1.62 11.57 -6.57
C SER A 11 2.45 12.83 -6.85
N SER A 12 1.86 13.89 -7.41
CA SER A 12 2.58 15.12 -7.79
C SER A 12 2.44 16.27 -6.80
N ARG A 13 1.89 16.07 -5.59
CA ARG A 13 1.70 17.16 -4.63
C ARG A 13 3.06 17.66 -4.11
N ALA A 14 3.19 18.99 -3.99
CA ALA A 14 4.42 19.60 -3.48
C ALA A 14 4.70 19.28 -1.99
N ALA A 15 3.65 19.10 -1.19
CA ALA A 15 3.74 18.68 0.19
C ALA A 15 3.07 17.30 0.37
N SER A 16 3.74 16.39 1.08
CA SER A 16 3.30 15.01 1.32
C SER A 16 2.78 14.30 0.07
N PRO A 17 3.61 14.13 -0.98
CA PRO A 17 3.22 13.38 -2.17
C PRO A 17 2.91 11.93 -1.80
N LEU A 18 2.00 11.30 -2.55
CA LEU A 18 1.76 9.86 -2.46
C LEU A 18 2.98 9.12 -3.02
N GLN A 19 3.79 8.55 -2.12
CA GLN A 19 4.96 7.74 -2.46
C GLN A 19 5.16 6.65 -1.39
N ALA A 20 5.69 5.51 -1.80
CA ALA A 20 6.15 4.49 -0.87
C ALA A 20 7.38 5.00 -0.10
N ALA A 21 7.51 4.61 1.17
CA ALA A 21 8.74 4.81 1.92
C ALA A 21 9.84 3.87 1.41
N ASP A 22 11.10 4.17 1.72
CA ASP A 22 12.25 3.39 1.25
C ASP A 22 12.24 1.93 1.74
N ASP A 23 11.66 1.68 2.91
CA ASP A 23 11.50 0.37 3.54
C ASP A 23 10.10 -0.24 3.36
N ALA A 24 9.22 0.44 2.62
CA ALA A 24 7.85 -0.02 2.43
C ALA A 24 7.80 -1.29 1.55
N VAL A 25 7.01 -2.27 1.99
CA VAL A 25 6.64 -3.43 1.18
C VAL A 25 5.40 -3.10 0.36
N VAL A 26 5.52 -3.12 -0.98
CA VAL A 26 4.37 -2.92 -1.88
C VAL A 26 3.56 -4.21 -1.99
N LEU A 27 2.29 -4.16 -1.59
CA LEU A 27 1.33 -5.24 -1.75
C LEU A 27 0.32 -4.89 -2.85
N ASP A 28 0.39 -5.58 -3.98
CA ASP A 28 -0.62 -5.48 -5.03
C ASP A 28 -1.84 -6.34 -4.65
N SER A 29 -2.98 -5.69 -4.43
CA SER A 29 -4.24 -6.34 -4.08
C SER A 29 -5.22 -6.45 -5.25
N SER A 30 -4.80 -6.16 -6.50
CA SER A 30 -5.71 -6.07 -7.65
C SER A 30 -6.53 -7.34 -7.92
N ALA A 31 -6.02 -8.50 -7.49
CA ALA A 31 -6.65 -9.81 -7.64
C ALA A 31 -7.01 -10.49 -6.30
N LEU A 32 -6.89 -9.77 -5.18
CA LEU A 32 -7.16 -10.31 -3.85
C LEU A 32 -8.52 -9.82 -3.34
N ASP A 33 -9.21 -10.70 -2.63
CA ASP A 33 -10.33 -10.28 -1.79
C ASP A 33 -9.81 -9.65 -0.48
N PRO A 34 -10.67 -8.97 0.29
CA PRO A 34 -10.24 -8.30 1.52
C PRO A 34 -9.61 -9.23 2.56
N ASP A 35 -10.09 -10.47 2.70
CA ASP A 35 -9.58 -11.42 3.70
C ASP A 35 -8.16 -11.88 3.33
N ALA A 36 -7.92 -12.12 2.04
CA ALA A 36 -6.59 -12.45 1.52
C ALA A 36 -5.60 -11.30 1.70
N VAL A 37 -6.04 -10.04 1.55
CA VAL A 37 -5.20 -8.87 1.84
C VAL A 37 -4.80 -8.84 3.31
N VAL A 38 -5.75 -9.03 4.23
CA VAL A 38 -5.48 -9.02 5.68
C VAL A 38 -4.50 -10.13 6.06
N ALA A 39 -4.74 -11.35 5.58
CA ALA A 39 -3.84 -12.48 5.84
C ALA A 39 -2.41 -12.16 5.37
N ARG A 40 -2.27 -11.58 4.16
CA ARG A 40 -0.97 -11.23 3.61
C ARG A 40 -0.26 -10.12 4.40
N VAL A 41 -1.00 -9.14 4.90
CA VAL A 41 -0.44 -8.09 5.77
C VAL A 41 0.06 -8.69 7.09
N LEU A 42 -0.69 -9.60 7.71
CA LEU A 42 -0.28 -10.25 8.96
C LEU A 42 1.00 -11.07 8.79
N GLU A 43 1.16 -11.78 7.66
CA GLU A 43 2.41 -12.48 7.33
C GLU A 43 3.61 -11.52 7.23
N LEU A 44 3.42 -10.36 6.58
CA LEU A 44 4.48 -9.36 6.42
C LEU A 44 4.88 -8.75 7.76
N VAL A 45 3.90 -8.49 8.64
CA VAL A 45 4.13 -7.94 9.98
C VAL A 45 4.90 -8.94 10.85
N ALA A 46 4.51 -10.22 10.83
CA ALA A 46 5.23 -11.28 11.55
C ALA A 46 6.67 -11.45 11.00
N ALA A 47 6.85 -11.40 9.67
CA ALA A 47 8.18 -11.46 9.05
C ALA A 47 9.07 -10.26 9.42
N ALA A 48 8.48 -9.10 9.71
CA ALA A 48 9.17 -7.92 10.22
C ALA A 48 9.52 -8.03 11.72
N GLY A 49 9.15 -9.12 12.40
CA GLY A 49 9.42 -9.34 13.82
C GLY A 49 8.51 -8.51 14.74
N ILE A 50 7.34 -8.11 14.26
CA ILE A 50 6.35 -7.37 15.02
C ILE A 50 5.26 -8.37 15.41
N ASP A 51 5.23 -8.74 16.69
CA ASP A 51 4.15 -9.57 17.23
C ASP A 51 2.95 -8.70 17.66
N ALA A 52 1.74 -9.27 17.56
CA ALA A 52 0.48 -8.61 17.94
C ALA A 52 0.23 -8.64 19.46
#